data_AF-A0A2T4YUY1-F1
#
_entry.id   AF-A0A2T4YUY1-F1
#
_cell.length_a   1.000
_cell.length_b   1.000
_cell.length_c   1.000
_cell.angle_alpha   90.00
_cell.angle_beta   90.00
_cell.angle_gamma   90.00
#
_symmetry.space_group_name_H-M   'P 1'
#
loop_
_entity.id
_entity.type
_entity.pdbx_description
1 polymer ?
#
loop_
_entity_poly.entity_id
_entity_poly.type
_entity_poly.pdbx_seq_one_letter_code
_entity_poly.pdbx_strand_id
1 'polypeptide(L)'
;MITAIRAVRRAKGLTLDDVARRCDPPTTAQTIGRLETGTRTVSVGWLNRIAAALDVAAVDLVTMPERADLPVVAILDSTGIQAPTRPNLATPPQVEPGQVAVTVAAGVGDYRTGDVLWCTTLGPDDFESALYRDVLVPRPAGRFAFGRLVALTDGSPTLIPVGDDAAPQQIERPVWIARAVRLIRTL
;
A
#
# COMPACT_ATOMS: atom_id res chain seq x y z
N MET A 1 -2.80 -12.82 -16.87
CA MET A 1 -3.56 -12.72 -15.62
C MET A 1 -5.02 -13.06 -15.91
N ILE A 2 -5.56 -14.13 -15.33
CA ILE A 2 -6.98 -14.51 -15.47
C ILE A 2 -7.70 -13.95 -14.24
N THR A 3 -8.76 -13.17 -14.42
CA THR A 3 -9.60 -12.69 -13.32
C THR A 3 -10.44 -13.85 -12.74
N ALA A 4 -10.76 -13.81 -11.44
CA ALA A 4 -11.60 -14.82 -10.79
C ALA A 4 -12.95 -14.99 -11.52
N ILE A 5 -13.56 -13.90 -11.98
CA ILE A 5 -14.78 -13.90 -12.82
C ILE A 5 -14.61 -14.79 -14.06
N ARG A 6 -13.51 -14.60 -14.82
CA ARG A 6 -13.23 -15.37 -16.03
C ARG A 6 -12.96 -16.85 -15.74
N ALA A 7 -12.35 -17.16 -14.60
CA ALA A 7 -12.10 -18.54 -14.17
C ALA A 7 -13.43 -19.25 -13.84
N VAL A 8 -14.26 -18.65 -12.99
CA VAL A 8 -15.56 -19.20 -12.57
C VAL A 8 -16.49 -19.39 -13.77
N ARG A 9 -16.61 -18.40 -14.65
CA ARG A 9 -17.44 -18.49 -15.85
C ARG A 9 -17.05 -19.68 -16.73
N ARG A 10 -15.74 -19.86 -16.97
CA ARG A 10 -15.23 -20.98 -17.78
C ARG A 10 -15.45 -22.33 -17.11
N ALA A 11 -15.24 -22.43 -15.79
CA ALA A 11 -15.52 -23.65 -15.04
C ALA A 11 -16.99 -24.06 -15.16
N LYS A 12 -17.91 -23.08 -15.20
CA LYS A 12 -19.34 -23.31 -15.43
C LYS A 12 -19.74 -23.46 -16.91
N GLY A 13 -18.79 -23.44 -17.85
CA GLY A 13 -19.05 -23.59 -19.28
C GLY A 13 -19.86 -22.46 -19.92
N LEU A 14 -19.96 -21.30 -19.27
CA LEU A 14 -20.80 -20.19 -19.72
C LEU A 14 -20.06 -19.27 -20.70
N THR A 15 -20.77 -18.76 -21.71
CA THR A 15 -20.26 -17.68 -22.57
C THR A 15 -20.42 -16.31 -21.90
N LEU A 16 -19.74 -15.29 -22.44
CA LEU A 16 -19.93 -13.90 -21.97
C LEU A 16 -21.39 -13.45 -22.12
N ASP A 17 -22.06 -13.91 -23.18
CA ASP A 17 -23.46 -13.62 -23.44
C ASP A 17 -24.40 -14.31 -22.44
N ASP A 18 -24.12 -15.56 -22.08
CA ASP A 18 -24.90 -16.28 -21.06
C ASP A 18 -24.88 -15.55 -19.72
N VAL A 19 -23.70 -15.09 -19.28
CA VAL A 19 -23.57 -14.31 -18.04
C VAL A 19 -24.29 -12.97 -18.16
N ALA A 20 -24.18 -12.31 -19.32
CA ALA A 20 -24.82 -11.03 -19.54
C ALA A 20 -26.36 -11.10 -19.47
N ARG A 21 -26.95 -12.17 -20.00
CA ARG A 21 -28.39 -12.46 -19.91
C ARG A 21 -28.86 -12.86 -18.51
N ARG A 22 -27.99 -13.50 -17.72
CA ARG A 22 -28.30 -13.92 -16.33
C ARG A 22 -28.19 -12.79 -15.31
N CYS A 23 -27.55 -11.68 -15.66
CA CYS A 23 -27.50 -10.49 -14.81
C CYS A 23 -28.90 -9.87 -14.65
N ASP A 24 -29.18 -9.30 -13.47
CA ASP A 24 -30.37 -8.48 -13.22
C ASP A 24 -29.99 -7.05 -12.78
N PRO A 25 -30.33 -6.01 -13.57
CA PRO A 25 -30.89 -6.08 -14.92
C PRO A 25 -29.90 -6.70 -15.93
N PRO A 26 -30.40 -7.27 -17.05
CA PRO A 26 -29.56 -7.83 -18.11
C PRO A 26 -28.58 -6.80 -18.67
N THR A 27 -27.40 -7.27 -19.06
CA THR A 27 -26.34 -6.43 -19.62
C THR A 27 -25.81 -6.99 -20.94
N THR A 28 -24.67 -6.49 -21.42
CA THR A 28 -24.06 -6.94 -22.68
C THR A 28 -22.81 -7.78 -22.44
N ALA A 29 -22.55 -8.73 -23.34
CA ALA A 29 -21.34 -9.55 -23.34
C ALA A 29 -20.05 -8.69 -23.34
N GLN A 30 -20.08 -7.53 -23.99
CA GLN A 30 -18.98 -6.57 -23.98
C GLN A 30 -18.72 -6.00 -22.58
N THR A 31 -19.77 -5.73 -21.80
CA THR A 31 -19.65 -5.24 -20.42
C THR A 31 -19.01 -6.30 -19.54
N ILE A 32 -19.45 -7.56 -19.64
CA ILE A 32 -18.82 -8.69 -18.93
C ILE A 32 -17.36 -8.85 -19.37
N GLY A 33 -17.08 -8.77 -20.67
CA GLY A 33 -15.72 -8.83 -21.20
C GLY A 33 -14.78 -7.78 -20.62
N ARG A 34 -15.24 -6.52 -20.49
CA ARG A 34 -14.46 -5.45 -19.84
C ARG A 34 -14.15 -5.76 -18.37
N LEU A 35 -15.12 -6.31 -17.64
CA LEU A 35 -14.97 -6.72 -16.23
C LEU A 35 -13.96 -7.86 -16.10
N GLU A 36 -13.95 -8.81 -17.04
CA GLU A 36 -12.99 -9.90 -17.07
C GLU A 36 -11.56 -9.48 -17.43
N THR A 37 -11.40 -8.38 -18.18
CA THR A 37 -10.08 -7.84 -18.59
C THR A 37 -9.48 -6.83 -17.60
N GLY A 38 -10.22 -6.45 -16.55
CA GLY A 38 -9.64 -5.82 -15.36
C GLY A 38 -9.06 -4.40 -15.54
N THR A 39 -9.58 -3.58 -16.47
CA THR A 39 -9.11 -2.20 -16.67
C THR A 39 -9.83 -1.15 -15.80
N ARG A 40 -10.77 -1.55 -14.93
CA ARG A 40 -11.50 -0.65 -14.01
C ARG A 40 -11.83 -1.32 -12.68
N THR A 41 -11.88 -0.52 -11.60
CA THR A 41 -12.44 -0.90 -10.31
C THR A 41 -13.93 -1.21 -10.46
N VAL A 42 -14.36 -2.39 -10.02
CA VAL A 42 -15.76 -2.83 -10.06
C VAL A 42 -16.45 -2.38 -8.78
N SER A 43 -17.64 -1.78 -8.88
CA SER A 43 -18.42 -1.44 -7.70
C SER A 43 -18.96 -2.69 -7.01
N VAL A 44 -19.18 -2.63 -5.70
CA VAL A 44 -19.75 -3.74 -4.91
C VAL A 44 -21.09 -4.22 -5.50
N GLY A 45 -21.94 -3.29 -5.98
CA GLY A 45 -23.19 -3.64 -6.64
C GLY A 45 -23.01 -4.47 -7.92
N TRP A 46 -21.98 -4.18 -8.72
CA TRP A 46 -21.66 -4.97 -9.91
C TRP A 46 -21.09 -6.34 -9.55
N LEU A 47 -20.25 -6.43 -8.51
CA LEU A 47 -19.71 -7.69 -8.02
C LEU A 47 -20.85 -8.63 -7.60
N ASN A 48 -21.79 -8.14 -6.80
CA ASN A 48 -22.95 -8.91 -6.35
C ASN A 48 -23.84 -9.36 -7.51
N ARG A 49 -24.04 -8.50 -8.52
CA ARG A 49 -24.81 -8.85 -9.72
C ARG A 49 -24.17 -9.99 -10.51
N ILE A 50 -22.86 -9.95 -10.71
CA ILE A 50 -22.14 -11.01 -11.43
C ILE A 50 -22.09 -12.29 -10.60
N ALA A 51 -21.92 -12.19 -9.28
CA ALA A 51 -21.97 -13.32 -8.36
C ALA A 51 -23.30 -14.08 -8.48
N ALA A 52 -24.41 -13.34 -8.49
CA ALA A 52 -25.74 -13.90 -8.72
C ALA A 52 -25.87 -14.54 -10.12
N ALA A 53 -25.41 -13.86 -11.17
CA ALA A 53 -25.47 -14.39 -12.55
C ALA A 53 -24.62 -15.66 -12.74
N LEU A 54 -23.52 -15.78 -12.00
CA LEU A 54 -22.63 -16.93 -11.97
C LEU A 54 -23.02 -17.96 -10.92
N ASP A 55 -24.02 -17.70 -10.07
CA ASP A 55 -24.46 -18.58 -8.98
C ASP A 55 -23.29 -18.98 -8.05
N VAL A 56 -22.59 -17.97 -7.53
CA VAL A 56 -21.49 -18.09 -6.56
C VAL A 56 -21.57 -16.97 -5.52
N ALA A 57 -20.85 -17.09 -4.41
CA ALA A 57 -20.75 -15.97 -3.47
C ALA A 57 -19.88 -14.86 -4.06
N ALA A 58 -20.17 -13.61 -3.73
CA ALA A 58 -19.40 -12.47 -4.24
C ALA A 58 -17.91 -12.53 -3.83
N VAL A 59 -17.61 -13.14 -2.69
CA VAL A 59 -16.23 -13.38 -2.22
C VAL A 59 -15.44 -14.31 -3.15
N ASP A 60 -16.09 -15.28 -3.78
CA ASP A 60 -15.44 -16.23 -4.70
C ASP A 60 -15.00 -15.56 -6.01
N LEU A 61 -15.57 -14.39 -6.32
CA LEU A 61 -15.21 -13.56 -7.47
C LEU A 61 -14.10 -12.56 -7.17
N VAL A 62 -13.60 -12.52 -5.93
CA VAL A 62 -12.49 -11.67 -5.53
C VAL A 62 -11.28 -12.55 -5.27
N THR A 63 -10.18 -12.28 -5.98
CA THR A 63 -8.88 -12.86 -5.62
C THR A 63 -8.42 -12.16 -4.34
N MET A 64 -8.75 -12.73 -3.19
CA MET A 64 -8.08 -12.38 -1.95
C MET A 64 -6.62 -12.84 -2.09
N PRO A 65 -5.63 -11.96 -1.87
CA PRO A 65 -4.28 -12.45 -1.66
C PRO A 65 -4.34 -13.44 -0.49
N GLU A 66 -3.75 -14.62 -0.68
CA GLU A 66 -3.57 -15.58 0.41
C GLU A 66 -2.75 -14.86 1.50
N ARG A 67 -3.43 -14.45 2.57
CA ARG A 67 -2.84 -13.71 3.69
C ARG A 67 -2.74 -14.68 4.85
N ALA A 68 -1.63 -15.40 4.89
CA ALA A 68 -1.29 -16.13 6.09
C ALA A 68 -0.66 -15.15 7.08
N ASP A 69 -1.40 -14.76 8.11
CA ASP A 69 -0.80 -14.21 9.31
C ASP A 69 0.24 -15.20 9.86
N LEU A 70 1.38 -14.70 10.34
CA LEU A 70 2.42 -15.56 10.90
C LEU A 70 2.17 -15.76 12.40
N PRO A 71 2.12 -16.99 12.92
CA PRO A 71 1.99 -17.20 14.36
C PRO A 71 3.24 -16.68 15.09
N VAL A 72 3.03 -15.84 16.10
CA VAL A 72 4.10 -15.39 16.98
C VAL A 72 4.36 -16.50 18.00
N VAL A 73 5.48 -17.20 17.87
CA VAL A 73 5.85 -18.30 18.79
C VAL A 73 6.74 -17.84 19.94
N ALA A 74 7.37 -16.68 19.83
CA ALA A 74 8.26 -16.12 20.83
C ALA A 74 8.28 -14.59 20.80
N ILE A 75 8.57 -13.97 21.95
CA ILE A 75 8.77 -12.54 22.14
C ILE A 75 10.17 -12.37 22.72
N LEU A 76 10.97 -11.47 22.13
CA LEU A 76 12.30 -11.08 22.61
C LEU A 76 12.20 -9.70 23.29
N ASP A 77 12.69 -9.58 24.51
CA ASP A 77 12.82 -8.31 25.23
C ASP A 77 14.16 -8.20 25.98
N SER A 78 14.31 -7.21 26.86
CA SER A 78 15.52 -6.99 27.66
C SER A 78 15.87 -8.14 28.62
N THR A 79 14.94 -9.05 28.91
CA THR A 79 15.10 -10.16 29.86
C THR A 79 15.37 -11.50 29.18
N GLY A 80 15.12 -11.62 27.87
CA GLY A 80 15.37 -12.83 27.10
C GLY A 80 14.29 -13.12 26.07
N ILE A 81 14.18 -14.39 25.69
CA ILE A 81 13.18 -14.91 24.75
C ILE A 81 12.16 -15.77 25.51
N GLN A 82 10.86 -15.45 25.36
CA GLN A 82 9.77 -16.13 26.04
C GLN A 82 8.60 -16.45 25.11
N ALA A 83 7.78 -17.44 25.47
CA ALA A 83 6.53 -17.73 24.80
C ALA A 83 5.46 -16.65 25.10
N PRO A 84 4.59 -16.29 24.15
CA PRO A 84 3.45 -15.41 24.41
C PRO A 84 2.47 -16.00 25.45
N THR A 85 1.88 -15.16 26.29
CA THR A 85 0.88 -15.57 27.28
C THR A 85 -0.52 -15.76 26.69
N ARG A 86 -0.74 -15.33 25.44
CA ARG A 86 -1.98 -15.46 24.68
C ARG A 86 -1.65 -15.70 23.20
N PRO A 87 -2.56 -16.32 22.42
CA PRO A 87 -2.40 -16.43 20.97
C PRO A 87 -2.11 -15.06 20.35
N ASN A 88 -1.08 -14.99 19.52
CA ASN A 88 -0.61 -13.76 18.90
C ASN A 88 -0.18 -14.04 17.46
N LEU A 89 -0.46 -13.09 16.57
CA LEU A 89 -0.22 -13.17 15.14
C LEU A 89 0.56 -11.94 14.68
N ALA A 90 1.57 -12.15 13.84
CA ALA A 90 2.28 -11.10 13.14
C ALA A 90 1.67 -10.95 11.73
N THR A 91 0.96 -9.84 11.53
CA THR A 91 0.33 -9.53 10.25
C THR A 91 1.35 -8.97 9.25
N PRO A 92 1.51 -9.57 8.06
CA PRO A 92 2.40 -9.05 7.04
C PRO A 92 2.09 -7.60 6.65
N PRO A 93 3.10 -6.74 6.47
CA PRO A 93 2.89 -5.35 6.08
C PRO A 93 2.18 -5.25 4.72
N GLN A 94 1.14 -4.43 4.62
CA GLN A 94 0.42 -4.15 3.37
C GLN A 94 0.72 -2.73 2.87
N VAL A 95 0.78 -2.58 1.55
CA VAL A 95 0.95 -1.28 0.89
C VAL A 95 -0.39 -0.53 0.93
N GLU A 96 -0.35 0.71 1.41
CA GLU A 96 -1.50 1.62 1.40
C GLU A 96 -1.51 2.47 0.10
N PRO A 97 -2.69 2.87 -0.41
CA PRO A 97 -2.76 3.73 -1.58
C PRO A 97 -1.95 5.02 -1.42
N GLY A 98 -1.21 5.41 -2.45
CA GLY A 98 -0.39 6.62 -2.43
C GLY A 98 0.98 6.47 -1.73
N GLN A 99 1.30 5.32 -1.15
CA GLN A 99 2.63 5.10 -0.59
C GLN A 99 3.72 5.12 -1.68
N VAL A 100 4.86 5.69 -1.32
CA VAL A 100 6.09 5.70 -2.13
C VAL A 100 7.21 5.01 -1.36
N ALA A 101 8.25 4.56 -2.06
CA ALA A 101 9.38 3.87 -1.45
C ALA A 101 10.70 4.61 -1.64
N VAL A 102 11.58 4.53 -0.64
CA VAL A 102 12.98 4.96 -0.71
C VAL A 102 13.87 3.76 -0.45
N THR A 103 14.80 3.47 -1.35
CA THR A 103 15.79 2.40 -1.17
C THR A 103 17.10 2.97 -0.64
N VAL A 104 17.73 2.27 0.30
CA VAL A 104 18.97 2.70 0.94
C VAL A 104 20.14 1.97 0.29
N ALA A 105 20.90 2.67 -0.55
CA ALA A 105 22.03 2.10 -1.29
C ALA A 105 23.31 1.99 -0.45
N ALA A 106 23.45 2.82 0.58
CA ALA A 106 24.57 2.82 1.53
C ALA A 106 24.04 3.18 2.93
N GLY A 107 24.63 2.59 3.97
CA GLY A 107 24.23 2.88 5.34
C GLY A 107 24.41 4.35 5.71
N VAL A 108 23.40 4.94 6.37
CA VAL A 108 23.39 6.33 6.81
C VAL A 108 22.48 6.48 8.03
N GLY A 109 22.99 7.06 9.11
CA GLY A 109 22.27 7.13 10.39
C GLY A 109 21.79 5.75 10.86
N ASP A 110 20.49 5.61 11.11
CA ASP A 110 19.87 4.34 11.53
C ASP A 110 19.57 3.37 10.37
N TYR A 111 19.73 3.84 9.12
CA TYR A 111 19.42 3.09 7.91
C TYR A 111 20.63 2.29 7.42
N ARG A 112 20.39 1.05 7.00
CA ARG A 112 21.41 0.11 6.49
C ARG A 112 21.23 -0.11 5.00
N THR A 113 22.33 -0.48 4.33
CA THR A 113 22.31 -0.89 2.91
C THR A 113 21.27 -1.99 2.70
N GLY A 114 20.42 -1.81 1.68
CA GLY A 114 19.36 -2.75 1.32
C GLY A 114 18.01 -2.47 2.02
N ASP A 115 17.95 -1.52 2.95
CA ASP A 115 16.67 -1.13 3.53
C ASP A 115 15.73 -0.53 2.47
N VAL A 116 14.44 -0.80 2.64
CA VAL A 116 13.36 -0.16 1.89
C VAL A 116 12.44 0.56 2.86
N LEU A 117 12.40 1.88 2.77
CA LEU A 117 11.50 2.72 3.54
C LEU A 117 10.18 2.87 2.77
N TRP A 118 9.07 2.57 3.42
CA TRP A 118 7.75 2.89 2.90
C TRP A 118 7.30 4.20 3.52
N CYS A 119 6.87 5.12 2.65
CA CYS A 119 6.50 6.46 3.04
C CYS A 119 5.06 6.77 2.61
N THR A 120 4.28 7.34 3.53
CA THR A 120 2.93 7.85 3.22
C THR A 120 3.04 9.28 2.71
N THR A 121 2.49 9.54 1.51
CA THR A 121 2.41 10.89 0.94
C THR A 121 1.39 11.73 1.68
N LEU A 122 1.76 12.97 2.02
CA LEU A 122 0.95 13.95 2.71
C LEU A 122 0.82 15.20 1.84
N GLY A 123 -0.38 15.80 1.85
CA GLY A 123 -0.60 17.13 1.28
C GLY A 123 -0.18 18.23 2.25
N PRO A 124 -0.12 19.50 1.80
CA PRO A 124 0.31 20.63 2.63
C PRO A 124 -0.45 20.78 3.94
N ASP A 125 -1.75 20.49 3.94
CA ASP A 125 -2.62 20.57 5.12
C ASP A 125 -2.22 19.57 6.22
N ASP A 126 -1.51 18.49 5.86
CA ASP A 126 -1.12 17.42 6.77
C ASP A 126 0.37 17.46 7.17
N PHE A 127 1.14 18.45 6.72
CA PHE A 127 2.59 18.50 6.96
C PHE A 127 2.95 18.53 8.44
N GLU A 128 2.15 19.20 9.28
CA GLU A 128 2.39 19.25 10.74
C GLU A 128 2.36 17.87 11.38
N SER A 129 1.58 16.92 10.85
CA SER A 129 1.51 15.54 11.35
C SER A 129 2.82 14.76 11.16
N ALA A 130 3.76 15.29 10.39
CA ALA A 130 5.07 14.70 10.14
C ALA A 130 6.20 15.37 10.92
N LEU A 131 5.92 16.35 11.80
CA LEU A 131 6.93 16.96 12.66
C LEU A 131 7.68 15.88 13.46
N TYR A 132 9.00 16.05 13.53
CA TYR A 132 9.96 15.15 14.16
C TYR A 132 10.05 13.74 13.55
N ARG A 133 9.50 13.55 12.35
CA ARG A 133 9.62 12.31 11.57
C ARG A 133 10.53 12.52 10.37
N ASP A 134 11.09 11.42 9.90
CA ASP A 134 11.88 11.43 8.68
C ASP A 134 10.94 11.48 7.48
N VAL A 135 11.19 12.43 6.58
CA VAL A 135 10.34 12.73 5.43
C VAL A 135 11.17 12.87 4.16
N LEU A 136 10.61 12.42 3.04
CA LEU A 136 11.07 12.72 1.69
C LEU A 136 10.35 13.98 1.21
N VAL A 137 11.10 14.95 0.70
CA VAL A 137 10.55 16.20 0.16
C VAL A 137 11.06 16.42 -1.26
N PRO A 138 10.17 16.64 -2.25
CA PRO A 138 10.57 16.95 -3.61
C PRO A 138 11.28 18.30 -3.69
N ARG A 139 12.27 18.38 -4.58
CA ARG A 139 12.99 19.60 -4.94
C ARG A 139 12.92 19.83 -6.46
N PRO A 140 13.21 21.05 -6.94
CA PRO A 140 13.26 21.33 -8.37
C PRO A 140 14.17 20.36 -9.13
N ALA A 141 13.88 20.16 -10.42
CA ALA A 141 14.62 19.28 -11.33
C ALA A 141 14.65 17.80 -10.91
N GLY A 142 13.55 17.29 -10.32
CA GLY A 142 13.39 15.87 -9.97
C GLY A 142 14.29 15.40 -8.83
N ARG A 143 14.84 16.34 -8.05
CA ARG A 143 15.67 16.05 -6.89
C ARG A 143 14.80 15.82 -5.67
N PHE A 144 15.39 15.24 -4.64
CA PHE A 144 14.73 15.05 -3.35
C PHE A 144 15.68 15.45 -2.21
N ALA A 145 15.09 15.87 -1.10
CA ALA A 145 15.75 15.88 0.19
C ALA A 145 15.11 14.81 1.07
N PHE A 146 15.90 14.20 1.94
CA PHE A 146 15.42 13.24 2.92
C PHE A 146 16.06 13.53 4.26
N GLY A 147 15.26 13.61 5.32
CA GLY A 147 15.72 13.98 6.64
C GLY A 147 14.61 14.17 7.63
N ARG A 148 14.97 14.49 8.88
CA ARG A 148 14.01 14.75 9.95
C ARG A 148 13.38 16.11 9.78
N LEU A 149 12.05 16.16 9.67
CA LEU A 149 11.30 17.41 9.70
C LEU A 149 11.35 18.01 11.10
N VAL A 150 11.94 19.20 11.26
CA VAL A 150 12.13 19.84 12.57
C VAL A 150 11.32 21.12 12.75
N ALA A 151 10.92 21.76 11.66
CA ALA A 151 10.06 22.93 11.70
C ALA A 151 9.23 23.06 10.43
N LEU A 152 8.11 23.76 10.54
CA LEU A 152 7.29 24.19 9.41
C LEU A 152 7.05 25.69 9.56
N THR A 153 7.39 26.47 8.52
CA THR A 153 7.22 27.94 8.53
C THR A 153 6.53 28.33 7.24
N ASP A 154 5.31 28.86 7.33
CA ASP A 154 4.49 29.29 6.18
C ASP A 154 4.35 28.23 5.07
N GLY A 155 4.19 26.96 5.49
CA GLY A 155 4.10 25.80 4.60
C GLY A 155 5.45 25.30 4.05
N SER A 156 6.56 25.89 4.46
CA SER A 156 7.92 25.49 4.07
C SER A 156 8.56 24.61 5.14
N PRO A 157 8.76 23.30 4.89
CA PRO A 157 9.41 22.40 5.83
C PRO A 157 10.91 22.69 5.95
N THR A 158 11.42 22.61 7.18
CA THR A 158 12.86 22.59 7.47
C THR A 158 13.27 21.20 7.91
N LEU A 159 14.22 20.61 7.19
CA LEU A 159 14.73 19.27 7.42
C LEU A 159 16.16 19.30 7.96
N ILE A 160 16.49 18.39 8.87
CA ILE A 160 17.88 18.01 9.14
C ILE A 160 18.17 16.74 8.33
N PRO A 161 19.06 16.76 7.32
CA PRO A 161 19.38 15.57 6.54
C PRO A 161 19.88 14.42 7.41
N VAL A 162 19.60 13.18 7.00
CA VAL A 162 20.11 11.99 7.70
C VAL A 162 21.63 11.86 7.50
N GLY A 163 22.34 11.52 8.58
CA GLY A 163 23.81 11.47 8.62
C GLY A 163 24.41 12.52 9.56
N ASP A 164 25.72 12.50 9.69
CA ASP A 164 26.42 13.32 10.68
C ASP A 164 26.56 14.79 10.23
N ASP A 165 26.31 15.72 11.16
CA ASP A 165 26.55 17.17 11.04
C ASP A 165 25.96 17.88 9.81
N ALA A 166 24.84 17.38 9.29
CA ALA A 166 24.17 18.01 8.17
C ALA A 166 23.43 19.30 8.59
N ALA A 167 23.74 20.41 7.92
CA ALA A 167 23.08 21.68 8.16
C ALA A 167 21.56 21.60 7.84
N PRO A 168 20.69 22.25 8.63
CA PRO A 168 19.27 22.34 8.32
C PRO A 168 19.00 22.93 6.94
N GLN A 169 18.03 22.36 6.23
CA GLN A 169 17.63 22.76 4.88
C GLN A 169 16.16 23.12 4.88
N GLN A 170 15.84 24.38 4.57
CA GLN A 170 14.46 24.80 4.34
C GLN A 170 14.10 24.59 2.87
N ILE A 171 12.92 24.03 2.63
CA ILE A 171 12.40 23.77 1.28
C ILE A 171 11.13 24.58 1.11
N GLU A 172 11.11 25.42 0.08
CA GLU A 172 10.02 26.36 -0.14
C GLU A 172 8.77 25.65 -0.67
N ARG A 173 7.70 25.71 0.13
CA ARG A 173 6.31 25.31 -0.21
C ARG A 173 6.19 24.13 -1.18
N PRO A 174 6.68 22.93 -0.81
CA PRO A 174 6.50 21.74 -1.63
C PRO A 174 5.01 21.37 -1.68
N VAL A 175 4.56 20.83 -2.82
CA VAL A 175 3.16 20.44 -3.00
C VAL A 175 2.79 19.10 -2.33
N TRP A 176 3.81 18.34 -1.89
CA TRP A 176 3.65 17.13 -1.08
C TRP A 176 4.95 16.83 -0.32
N ILE A 177 4.85 16.05 0.75
CA ILE A 177 5.98 15.35 1.40
C ILE A 177 5.61 13.88 1.58
N ALA A 178 6.58 12.98 1.77
CA ALA A 178 6.27 11.60 2.14
C ALA A 178 6.96 11.21 3.45
N ARG A 179 6.17 10.96 4.48
CA ARG A 179 6.63 10.57 5.82
C ARG A 179 6.98 9.09 5.85
N ALA A 180 8.19 8.74 6.28
CA ALA A 180 8.58 7.36 6.50
C ALA A 180 7.71 6.74 7.61
N VAL A 181 7.04 5.62 7.32
CA VAL A 181 6.11 4.94 8.23
C VAL A 181 6.50 3.49 8.50
N ARG A 182 7.32 2.88 7.64
CA ARG A 182 7.79 1.50 7.83
C ARG A 182 9.16 1.31 7.19
N LEU A 183 10.00 0.51 7.84
CA LEU A 183 11.28 0.05 7.33
C LEU A 183 11.19 -1.45 7.09
N ILE A 184 11.52 -1.89 5.87
CA ILE A 184 11.64 -3.29 5.51
C ILE A 184 13.13 -3.59 5.34
N ARG A 185 13.63 -4.55 6.13
CA ARG A 185 15.01 -5.01 6.09
C ARG A 185 15.01 -6.53 6.01
N THR A 186 15.60 -7.05 4.94
CA THR A 186 15.95 -8.47 4.85
C THR A 186 17.20 -8.69 5.70
N LEU A 187 17.13 -9.63 6.63
CA LEU A 187 18.23 -9.99 7.54
C LEU A 187 18.96 -11.23 7.06
#